data_AF-A0A2N9AZN7-F1
#
_entry.id   AF-A0A2N9AZN7-F1
#
_cell.length_a   1.000
_cell.length_b   1.000
_cell.length_c   1.000
_cell.angle_alpha   90.00
_cell.angle_beta   90.00
_cell.angle_gamma   90.00
#
_symmetry.space_group_name_H-M   'P 1'
#
loop_
_entity.id
_entity.type
_entity.pdbx_description
1 polymer ?
#
loop_
_entity_poly.entity_id
_entity_poly.type
_entity_poly.pdbx_seq_one_letter_code
_entity_poly.pdbx_strand_id
1 'polypeptide(L)'
;MEPIQLGWPLALDHRRDTPSWSEPAGTSHPLLDGTGVGRCLTQAVNICGRPSDERPPCQQRTSSRPPIDATTIRQAYDTAMWYPPAEEADRMLLADQLLGHMEHLLPELAALVPRMQGAKQGIAQRVITTTTEMLKTNGVSLHELGTLCRALLTLVKHPGPLRDADRSATTGP
;
A
#
# COMPACT_ATOMS: atom_id res chain seq x y z
N MET A 1 -37.25 25.19 -14.89
CA MET A 1 -36.03 24.36 -15.09
C MET A 1 -34.87 25.32 -15.15
N GLU A 2 -34.22 25.57 -14.01
CA GLU A 2 -33.09 26.47 -13.91
C GLU A 2 -31.77 25.68 -13.94
N PRO A 3 -30.72 26.18 -14.59
CA PRO A 3 -29.40 25.56 -14.55
C PRO A 3 -28.67 25.90 -13.24
N ILE A 4 -28.24 24.86 -12.52
CA ILE A 4 -27.40 24.98 -11.33
C ILE A 4 -25.99 25.39 -11.77
N GLN A 5 -25.63 26.64 -11.49
CA GLN A 5 -24.27 27.18 -11.61
C GLN A 5 -23.41 26.67 -10.45
N LEU A 6 -22.57 25.66 -10.70
CA LEU A 6 -21.50 25.26 -9.77
C LEU A 6 -20.24 26.09 -10.09
N GLY A 7 -20.15 27.27 -9.47
CA GLY A 7 -18.94 28.08 -9.46
C GLY A 7 -17.93 27.55 -8.47
N TRP A 8 -16.78 27.10 -8.96
CA TRP A 8 -15.55 26.97 -8.18
C TRP A 8 -14.48 27.86 -8.83
N PRO A 9 -13.98 28.91 -8.14
CA PRO A 9 -12.90 29.72 -8.68
C PRO A 9 -11.56 29.00 -8.46
N LEU A 10 -10.92 28.60 -9.55
CA LEU A 10 -9.49 28.28 -9.59
C LEU A 10 -8.71 29.60 -9.52
N ALA A 11 -8.30 29.99 -8.32
CA ALA A 11 -7.30 31.02 -8.11
C ALA A 11 -6.32 30.53 -7.03
N LEU A 12 -5.33 29.72 -7.44
CA LEU A 12 -4.11 29.55 -6.66
C LEU A 12 -3.11 30.63 -7.11
N ASP A 13 -3.08 31.71 -6.35
CA ASP A 13 -2.02 32.70 -6.36
C ASP A 13 -0.77 32.07 -5.69
N HIS A 14 0.24 31.74 -6.49
CA HIS A 14 1.55 31.32 -5.98
C HIS A 14 2.41 32.55 -5.66
N ARG A 15 2.16 33.17 -4.51
CA ARG A 15 3.11 34.10 -3.89
C ARG A 15 4.29 33.30 -3.31
N ARG A 16 5.44 33.41 -3.96
CA ARG A 16 6.74 32.99 -3.42
C ARG A 16 7.18 33.97 -2.35
N ASP A 17 7.05 33.57 -1.09
CA ASP A 17 7.87 34.10 0.00
C ASP A 17 8.74 32.95 0.51
N THR A 18 10.04 33.05 0.26
CA THR A 18 11.03 32.11 0.80
C THR A 18 11.60 32.70 2.08
N PRO A 19 11.45 32.06 3.25
CA PRO A 19 12.23 32.43 4.41
C PRO A 19 13.63 31.81 4.31
N SER A 20 14.62 32.68 4.17
CA SER A 20 16.04 32.36 4.34
C SER A 20 16.31 31.94 5.78
N TRP A 21 16.78 30.71 6.00
CA TRP A 21 17.31 30.25 7.27
C TRP A 21 18.65 29.55 7.05
N SER A 22 19.66 30.11 7.70
CA SER A 22 21.05 29.67 7.71
C SER A 22 21.24 28.30 8.37
N GLU A 23 22.10 27.48 7.77
CA GLU A 23 22.62 26.23 8.31
C GLU A 23 23.45 26.45 9.59
N PRO A 24 23.45 25.46 10.50
CA PRO A 24 24.66 25.12 11.23
C PRO A 24 25.13 23.69 10.95
N ALA A 25 26.41 23.60 10.58
CA ALA A 25 27.23 22.40 10.53
C ALA A 25 27.30 21.68 11.88
N GLY A 26 27.41 20.35 11.86
CA GLY A 26 27.64 19.58 13.10
C GLY A 26 27.53 18.07 12.95
N THR A 27 28.43 17.48 12.17
CA THR A 27 28.69 16.04 12.06
C THR A 27 29.08 15.40 13.41
N SER A 28 28.50 14.24 13.74
CA SER A 28 29.20 13.13 14.44
C SER A 28 28.37 11.83 14.42
N HIS A 29 28.92 10.82 13.74
CA HIS A 29 28.47 9.42 13.72
C HIS A 29 28.98 8.65 14.96
N PRO A 30 28.20 7.72 15.54
CA PRO A 30 28.75 6.68 16.39
C PRO A 30 29.12 5.40 15.60
N LEU A 31 30.35 5.00 15.88
CA LEU A 31 31.05 3.74 15.69
C LEU A 31 30.17 2.48 15.90
N LEU A 32 30.15 1.58 14.91
CA LEU A 32 29.61 0.21 15.04
C LEU A 32 30.76 -0.75 15.34
N ASP A 33 30.72 -1.34 16.53
CA ASP A 33 31.55 -2.45 16.97
C ASP A 33 30.60 -3.58 17.40
N GLY A 34 30.96 -4.84 17.14
CA GLY A 34 30.26 -5.96 17.79
C GLY A 34 29.86 -7.11 16.88
N THR A 35 30.86 -7.87 16.47
CA THR A 35 30.82 -9.28 16.08
C THR A 35 29.95 -10.12 17.04
N GLY A 36 28.95 -10.82 16.50
CA GLY A 36 28.10 -11.77 17.23
C GLY A 36 27.91 -13.06 16.45
N VAL A 37 28.93 -13.92 16.46
CA VAL A 37 28.88 -15.28 15.91
C VAL A 37 28.24 -16.18 16.97
N GLY A 38 26.95 -16.48 16.82
CA GLY A 38 26.19 -17.39 17.68
C GLY A 38 25.69 -18.60 16.90
N ARG A 39 26.28 -19.76 17.21
CA ARG A 39 26.11 -21.06 16.54
C ARG A 39 24.92 -21.84 17.12
N CYS A 40 24.41 -22.77 16.30
CA CYS A 40 23.67 -24.01 16.62
C CYS A 40 22.18 -23.87 17.03
N LEU A 41 21.29 -24.57 16.30
CA LEU A 41 20.71 -25.84 16.76
C LEU A 41 19.76 -26.46 15.69
N THR A 42 20.13 -27.68 15.32
CA THR A 42 19.26 -28.86 15.15
C THR A 42 18.23 -28.94 14.01
N GLN A 43 18.65 -29.75 13.04
CA GLN A 43 17.87 -30.52 12.09
C GLN A 43 16.84 -31.45 12.77
N ALA A 44 15.62 -31.49 12.24
CA ALA A 44 14.74 -32.66 12.37
C ALA A 44 13.92 -32.81 11.08
N VAL A 45 14.50 -33.55 10.12
CA VAL A 45 13.77 -34.09 8.96
C VAL A 45 13.04 -35.33 9.47
N ASN A 46 11.74 -35.22 9.68
CA ASN A 46 10.92 -36.35 10.09
C ASN A 46 10.50 -37.13 8.82
N ILE A 47 11.37 -38.02 8.36
CA ILE A 47 11.06 -39.01 7.32
C ILE A 47 10.61 -40.27 8.04
N CYS A 48 9.31 -40.35 8.34
CA CYS A 48 8.66 -41.60 8.75
C CYS A 48 7.80 -42.08 7.59
N GLY A 49 8.24 -43.16 6.94
CA GLY A 49 7.42 -43.90 6.00
C GLY A 49 6.27 -44.63 6.72
N ARG A 50 5.08 -44.52 6.14
CA ARG A 50 4.04 -45.55 6.21
C ARG A 50 3.34 -45.65 4.85
N PRO A 51 3.06 -46.87 4.36
CA PRO A 51 2.29 -47.08 3.15
C PRO A 51 0.79 -47.18 3.45
N SER A 52 0.01 -46.74 2.47
CA SER A 52 -1.40 -47.04 2.20
C SER A 52 -2.47 -46.21 2.93
N ASP A 53 -3.34 -45.67 2.06
CA ASP A 53 -4.72 -45.21 2.29
C ASP A 53 -4.94 -43.78 2.79
N GLU A 54 -4.50 -42.77 2.04
CA GLU A 54 -5.01 -41.41 2.22
C GLU A 54 -5.26 -40.76 0.87
N ARG A 55 -6.55 -40.45 0.62
CA ARG A 55 -7.04 -39.63 -0.49
C ARG A 55 -6.14 -38.40 -0.67
N PRO A 56 -5.86 -37.95 -1.91
CA PRO A 56 -5.04 -36.77 -2.11
C PRO A 56 -5.63 -35.62 -1.30
N PRO A 57 -4.87 -34.99 -0.38
CA PRO A 57 -5.35 -33.80 0.28
C PRO A 57 -5.63 -32.82 -0.84
N CYS A 58 -6.88 -32.33 -0.89
CA CYS A 58 -7.27 -31.21 -1.72
C CYS A 58 -6.18 -30.16 -1.52
N GLN A 59 -5.29 -30.04 -2.51
CA GLN A 59 -4.20 -29.09 -2.46
C GLN A 59 -4.89 -27.74 -2.39
N GLN A 60 -5.03 -27.24 -1.17
CA GLN A 60 -5.27 -25.84 -0.91
C GLN A 60 -4.09 -25.16 -1.59
N ARG A 61 -4.29 -24.73 -2.83
CA ARG A 61 -3.49 -23.68 -3.42
C ARG A 61 -3.75 -22.48 -2.55
N THR A 62 -3.08 -22.43 -1.41
CA THR A 62 -2.74 -21.17 -0.79
C THR A 62 -2.01 -20.44 -1.89
N SER A 63 -2.72 -19.55 -2.58
CA SER A 63 -2.12 -18.60 -3.49
C SER A 63 -1.07 -17.89 -2.67
N SER A 64 0.18 -18.38 -2.76
CA SER A 64 1.31 -17.95 -1.97
C SER A 64 1.79 -16.62 -2.54
N ARG A 65 0.87 -15.65 -2.60
CA ARG A 65 1.23 -14.28 -2.89
C ARG A 65 1.97 -13.79 -1.64
N PRO A 66 3.20 -13.25 -1.80
CA PRO A 66 3.95 -12.76 -0.66
C PRO A 66 3.10 -11.72 0.10
N PRO A 67 3.17 -11.72 1.44
CA PRO A 67 2.40 -10.78 2.25
C PRO A 67 2.80 -9.34 1.90
N ILE A 68 1.81 -8.45 1.81
CA ILE A 68 2.03 -7.02 1.56
C ILE A 68 2.89 -6.45 2.69
N ASP A 69 4.09 -5.98 2.33
CA ASP A 69 4.99 -5.29 3.25
C ASP A 69 4.48 -3.87 3.54
N ALA A 70 3.54 -3.82 4.47
CA ALA A 70 2.93 -2.57 4.88
C ALA A 70 3.92 -1.61 5.53
N THR A 71 4.99 -2.10 6.16
CA THR A 71 5.96 -1.23 6.85
C THR A 71 6.73 -0.41 5.84
N THR A 72 7.27 -1.06 4.81
CA THR A 72 8.00 -0.39 3.72
C THR A 72 7.09 0.58 2.96
N ILE A 73 5.84 0.19 2.68
CA ILE A 73 4.88 1.07 1.99
C ILE A 73 4.59 2.32 2.83
N ARG A 74 4.43 2.17 4.15
CA ARG A 74 4.20 3.30 5.06
C ARG A 74 5.36 4.28 5.05
N GLN A 75 6.59 3.76 5.18
CA GLN A 75 7.79 4.58 5.14
C GLN A 75 7.89 5.37 3.83
N ALA A 76 7.61 4.72 2.69
CA ALA A 76 7.67 5.38 1.39
C ALA A 76 6.66 6.54 1.27
N TYR A 77 5.38 6.32 1.63
CA TYR A 77 4.39 7.40 1.51
C TYR A 77 4.59 8.49 2.58
N ASP A 78 5.07 8.16 3.78
CA ASP A 78 5.35 9.16 4.82
C ASP A 78 6.52 10.06 4.41
N THR A 79 7.57 9.49 3.81
CA THR A 79 8.66 10.27 3.20
C THR A 79 8.11 11.19 2.12
N ALA A 80 7.29 10.67 1.19
CA ALA A 80 6.73 11.48 0.11
C ALA A 80 5.82 12.63 0.59
N MET A 81 5.09 12.43 1.69
CA MET A 81 4.16 13.43 2.22
C MET A 81 4.83 14.46 3.14
N TRP A 82 5.77 14.03 3.99
CA TRP A 82 6.29 14.85 5.08
C TRP A 82 7.76 15.23 4.93
N TYR A 83 8.55 14.40 4.26
CA TYR A 83 9.99 14.58 4.12
C TYR A 83 10.44 14.31 2.68
N PRO A 84 9.87 15.03 1.68
CA PRO A 84 10.19 14.76 0.29
C PRO A 84 11.69 15.03 0.03
N PRO A 85 12.38 14.16 -0.72
CA PRO A 85 13.80 14.38 -1.02
C PRO A 85 14.06 15.71 -1.72
N ALA A 86 15.16 16.37 -1.35
CA ALA A 86 15.59 17.64 -1.95
C ALA A 86 16.16 17.44 -3.37
N GLU A 87 16.80 16.30 -3.60
CA GLU A 87 17.37 15.93 -4.90
C GLU A 87 16.32 15.35 -5.83
N GLU A 88 16.34 15.76 -7.10
CA GLU A 88 15.37 15.30 -8.10
C GLU A 88 15.51 13.80 -8.38
N ALA A 89 16.73 13.28 -8.43
CA ALA A 89 16.98 11.86 -8.65
C ALA A 89 16.33 10.99 -7.55
N ASP A 90 16.42 11.41 -6.29
CA ASP A 90 15.81 10.70 -5.16
C ASP A 90 14.28 10.82 -5.18
N ARG A 91 13.74 11.96 -5.62
CA ARG A 91 12.29 12.12 -5.83
C ARG A 91 11.77 11.18 -6.90
N MET A 92 12.47 11.03 -8.02
CA MET A 92 12.12 10.11 -9.09
C MET A 92 12.16 8.66 -8.60
N LEU A 93 13.19 8.28 -7.85
CA LEU A 93 13.30 6.95 -7.26
C LEU A 93 12.14 6.65 -6.30
N LEU A 94 11.78 7.61 -5.44
CA LEU A 94 10.66 7.47 -4.51
C LEU A 94 9.31 7.41 -5.24
N ALA A 95 9.15 8.16 -6.33
CA ALA A 95 7.97 8.09 -7.18
C ALA A 95 7.83 6.70 -7.82
N ASP A 96 8.89 6.16 -8.41
CA ASP A 96 8.90 4.80 -8.99
C ASP A 96 8.57 3.73 -7.93
N GLN A 97 9.14 3.87 -6.73
CA GLN A 97 8.84 2.98 -5.61
C GLN A 97 7.35 3.03 -5.22
N LEU A 98 6.77 4.23 -5.09
CA LEU A 98 5.35 4.39 -4.77
C LEU A 98 4.44 3.84 -5.87
N LEU A 99 4.80 4.03 -7.14
CA LEU A 99 4.07 3.46 -8.28
C LEU A 99 4.07 1.93 -8.19
N GLY A 100 5.23 1.31 -8.00
CA GLY A 100 5.33 -0.15 -7.83
C GLY A 100 4.50 -0.67 -6.65
N HIS A 101 4.43 0.07 -5.54
CA HIS A 101 3.55 -0.26 -4.42
C HIS A 101 2.07 -0.16 -4.79
N MET A 102 1.64 0.87 -5.53
CA MET A 102 0.25 1.02 -5.96
C MET A 102 -0.18 -0.07 -6.94
N GLU A 103 0.67 -0.42 -7.90
CA GLU A 103 0.42 -1.54 -8.82
C GLU A 103 0.22 -2.87 -8.08
N HIS A 104 0.89 -3.05 -6.94
CA HIS A 104 0.70 -4.21 -6.09
C HIS A 104 -0.61 -4.14 -5.27
N LEU A 105 -0.95 -2.98 -4.72
CA LEU A 105 -2.12 -2.78 -3.85
C LEU A 105 -3.45 -2.75 -4.61
N LEU A 106 -3.46 -2.24 -5.84
CA LEU A 106 -4.68 -2.12 -6.66
C LEU A 106 -5.43 -3.45 -6.87
N PRO A 107 -4.80 -4.54 -7.33
CA PRO A 107 -5.50 -5.82 -7.53
C PRO A 107 -5.99 -6.41 -6.20
N GLU A 108 -5.26 -6.19 -5.11
CA GLU A 108 -5.65 -6.64 -3.77
C GLU A 108 -6.91 -5.90 -3.29
N LEU A 109 -6.94 -4.57 -3.43
CA LEU A 109 -8.13 -3.81 -3.10
C LEU A 109 -9.30 -4.17 -4.01
N ALA A 110 -9.09 -4.31 -5.33
CA ALA A 110 -10.12 -4.68 -6.30
C ALA A 110 -10.78 -6.03 -5.96
N ALA A 111 -10.01 -7.01 -5.48
CA ALA A 111 -10.54 -8.29 -5.01
C ALA A 111 -11.40 -8.16 -3.74
N LEU A 112 -11.12 -7.17 -2.88
CA LEU A 112 -11.86 -6.92 -1.65
C LEU A 112 -13.15 -6.12 -1.88
N VAL A 113 -13.18 -5.19 -2.84
CA VAL A 113 -14.30 -4.25 -3.05
C VAL A 113 -15.68 -4.93 -3.13
N PRO A 114 -15.89 -6.04 -3.87
CA PRO A 114 -17.21 -6.68 -3.94
C PRO A 114 -17.74 -7.20 -2.60
N ARG A 115 -16.84 -7.40 -1.62
CA ARG A 115 -17.16 -7.88 -0.28
C ARG A 115 -17.33 -6.74 0.73
N MET A 116 -16.84 -5.55 0.43
CA MET A 116 -17.01 -4.37 1.28
C MET A 116 -18.47 -3.91 1.26
N GLN A 117 -18.94 -3.34 2.36
CA GLN A 117 -20.32 -2.87 2.48
C GLN A 117 -20.40 -1.35 2.71
N GLY A 118 -21.52 -0.76 2.27
CA GLY A 118 -21.88 0.63 2.54
C GLY A 118 -20.93 1.66 1.94
N ALA A 119 -20.74 2.78 2.64
CA ALA A 119 -19.94 3.91 2.16
C ALA A 119 -18.49 3.54 1.83
N LYS A 120 -17.90 2.57 2.55
CA LYS A 120 -16.51 2.12 2.32
C LYS A 120 -16.32 1.50 0.94
N GLN A 121 -17.31 0.76 0.43
CA GLN A 121 -17.25 0.19 -0.91
C GLN A 121 -17.19 1.30 -1.97
N GLY A 122 -18.03 2.33 -1.83
CA GLY A 122 -18.03 3.49 -2.72
C GLY A 122 -16.71 4.27 -2.68
N ILE A 123 -16.14 4.45 -1.48
CA ILE A 123 -14.82 5.08 -1.30
C ILE A 123 -13.74 4.24 -1.98
N ALA A 124 -13.71 2.92 -1.76
CA ALA A 124 -12.72 2.05 -2.36
C ALA A 124 -12.79 2.04 -3.89
N GLN A 125 -14.00 1.99 -4.46
CA GLN A 125 -14.19 2.07 -5.90
C GLN A 125 -13.67 3.41 -6.46
N ARG A 126 -13.96 4.52 -5.78
CA ARG A 126 -13.45 5.84 -6.17
C ARG A 126 -11.93 5.88 -6.11
N VAL A 127 -11.31 5.37 -5.05
CA VAL A 127 -9.84 5.33 -4.91
C VAL A 127 -9.23 4.49 -6.02
N ILE A 128 -9.79 3.32 -6.36
CA ILE A 128 -9.34 2.50 -7.50
C ILE A 128 -9.40 3.32 -8.78
N THR A 129 -10.57 3.88 -9.12
CA THR A 129 -10.76 4.65 -10.35
C THR A 129 -9.79 5.83 -10.45
N THR A 130 -9.69 6.63 -9.38
CA THR A 130 -8.76 7.78 -9.33
C THR A 130 -7.31 7.32 -9.52
N THR A 131 -6.89 6.25 -8.85
CA THR A 131 -5.53 5.72 -9.00
C THR A 131 -5.29 5.22 -10.43
N THR A 132 -6.22 4.47 -11.02
CA THR A 132 -6.05 3.95 -12.39
C THR A 132 -6.03 5.05 -13.45
N GLU A 133 -6.79 6.14 -13.28
CA GLU A 133 -6.71 7.29 -14.20
C GLU A 133 -5.42 8.07 -14.01
N MET A 134 -4.98 8.23 -12.76
CA MET A 134 -3.71 8.85 -12.44
C MET A 134 -2.52 8.08 -13.05
N LEU A 135 -2.50 6.75 -12.99
CA LEU A 135 -1.45 5.93 -13.58
C LEU A 135 -1.36 6.05 -15.12
N LYS A 136 -2.41 6.52 -15.80
CA LYS A 136 -2.40 6.80 -17.24
C LYS A 136 -1.84 8.17 -17.58
N THR A 137 -1.78 9.08 -16.61
CA THR A 137 -1.37 10.47 -16.81
C THR A 137 0.09 10.64 -16.43
N ASN A 138 0.85 11.37 -17.25
CA ASN A 138 2.23 11.73 -16.93
C ASN A 138 2.26 12.95 -16.01
N GLY A 139 3.19 12.99 -15.06
CA GLY A 139 3.46 14.19 -14.25
C GLY A 139 2.66 14.31 -12.95
N VAL A 140 2.34 13.20 -12.31
CA VAL A 140 1.70 13.16 -10.99
C VAL A 140 2.67 13.69 -9.93
N SER A 141 2.18 14.51 -9.01
CA SER A 141 3.02 14.99 -7.91
C SER A 141 3.33 13.87 -6.90
N LEU A 142 4.52 13.93 -6.31
CA LEU A 142 4.94 12.97 -5.28
C LEU A 142 3.98 12.93 -4.08
N HIS A 143 3.38 14.07 -3.73
CA HIS A 143 2.39 14.18 -2.66
C HIS A 143 1.08 13.45 -3.00
N GLU A 144 0.59 13.57 -4.25
CA GLU A 144 -0.59 12.82 -4.71
C GLU A 144 -0.33 11.32 -4.70
N LEU A 145 0.85 10.89 -5.16
CA LEU A 145 1.28 9.49 -5.09
C LEU A 145 1.27 8.97 -3.64
N GLY A 146 1.86 9.73 -2.71
CA GLY A 146 1.85 9.38 -1.29
C GLY A 146 0.44 9.30 -0.71
N THR A 147 -0.42 10.26 -1.06
CA THR A 147 -1.82 10.31 -0.58
C THR A 147 -2.62 9.09 -1.04
N LEU A 148 -2.54 8.73 -2.32
CA LEU A 148 -3.27 7.59 -2.87
C LEU A 148 -2.70 6.25 -2.36
N CYS A 149 -1.38 6.13 -2.25
CA CYS A 149 -0.75 4.94 -1.68
C CYS A 149 -1.20 4.71 -0.23
N ARG A 150 -1.25 5.77 0.60
CA ARG A 150 -1.78 5.71 1.96
C ARG A 150 -3.24 5.30 2.00
N ALA A 151 -4.08 5.87 1.12
CA ALA A 151 -5.50 5.52 1.03
C ALA A 151 -5.71 4.04 0.66
N LEU A 152 -4.99 3.55 -0.35
CA LEU A 152 -5.01 2.16 -0.78
C LEU A 152 -4.60 1.21 0.35
N LEU A 153 -3.46 1.47 0.99
CA LEU A 153 -2.99 0.63 2.09
C LEU A 153 -3.99 0.61 3.26
N THR A 154 -4.58 1.77 3.58
CA THR A 154 -5.58 1.89 4.65
C THR A 154 -6.81 1.03 4.35
N LEU A 155 -7.31 1.07 3.10
CA LEU A 155 -8.48 0.29 2.70
C LEU A 155 -8.19 -1.21 2.65
N VAL A 156 -7.00 -1.62 2.21
CA VAL A 156 -6.59 -3.03 2.21
C VAL A 156 -6.44 -3.57 3.63
N LYS A 157 -5.87 -2.80 4.56
CA LYS A 157 -5.70 -3.22 5.96
C LYS A 157 -6.99 -3.13 6.79
N HIS A 158 -7.88 -2.21 6.43
CA HIS A 158 -9.12 -1.95 7.17
C HIS A 158 -10.34 -1.87 6.26
N PRO A 159 -10.67 -2.96 5.52
CA PRO A 159 -11.74 -2.95 4.52
C PRO A 159 -13.12 -2.75 5.15
N GLY A 160 -13.24 -2.85 6.47
CA GLY A 160 -14.49 -2.74 7.21
C GLY A 160 -15.23 -4.07 7.28
N PRO A 161 -16.52 -4.05 7.64
CA PRO A 161 -17.35 -5.24 7.67
C PRO A 161 -17.39 -5.85 6.27
N LEU A 162 -16.82 -7.05 6.15
CA LEU A 162 -16.89 -7.82 4.92
C LEU A 162 -18.16 -8.65 4.95
N ARG A 163 -18.83 -8.74 3.81
CA ARG A 163 -19.88 -9.73 3.62
C ARG A 163 -19.22 -11.11 3.70
N ASP A 164 -19.75 -11.98 4.55
CA ASP A 164 -19.39 -13.39 4.56
C ASP A 164 -19.64 -13.93 3.16
N ALA A 165 -18.62 -14.58 2.59
CA ALA A 165 -18.74 -15.21 1.28
C ALA A 165 -19.71 -16.40 1.31
N ASP A 166 -20.20 -16.80 2.49
CA ASP A 166 -20.79 -18.11 2.72
C ASP A 166 -21.92 -18.10 3.77
N ARG A 167 -23.04 -17.46 3.43
CA ARG A 167 -24.33 -17.73 4.11
C ARG A 167 -25.45 -18.06 3.13
N SER A 168 -25.08 -18.60 1.96
CA SER A 168 -26.01 -19.09 0.94
C SER A 168 -25.95 -20.62 0.75
N ALA A 169 -25.05 -21.31 1.45
CA ALA A 169 -25.05 -22.77 1.53
C ALA A 169 -25.46 -23.18 2.95
N THR A 170 -26.51 -23.99 3.10
CA THR A 170 -27.10 -24.50 4.36
C THR A 170 -28.09 -23.49 4.98
N THR A 171 -29.38 -23.50 4.64
CA THR A 171 -30.32 -24.58 4.98
C THR A 171 -31.60 -24.36 4.18
N GLY A 172 -32.05 -25.38 3.48
CA GLY A 172 -33.46 -25.51 3.11
C GLY A 172 -33.79 -26.98 2.97
N PRO A 173 -35.08 -27.33 3.02
CA PRO A 173 -36.14 -26.90 3.95
C PRO A 173 -36.10 -27.67 5.30
#